data_AF-A0A9Q1DHW2-F1
#
_entry.id   AF-A0A9Q1DHW2-F1
#
_cell.length_a   1.000
_cell.length_b   1.000
_cell.length_c   1.000
_cell.angle_alpha   90.00
_cell.angle_beta   90.00
_cell.angle_gamma   90.00
#
_symmetry.space_group_name_H-M   'P 1'
#
loop_
_entity.id
_entity.type
_entity.pdbx_description
1 polymer ?
#
loop_
_entity_poly.entity_id
_entity_poly.type
_entity_poly.pdbx_seq_one_letter_code
_entity_poly.pdbx_strand_id
1 'polypeptide(L)'
;MPKIRGVEEWNIGHLNSILDVIEEECGVSIQGVNTPYLYFGMWKTSFTWHTEDMDLYSINYLHFGEPKSWYAIPPEHGKRLERLATGFFPNGFQNCEAFLRHKMTLISPSVLKKYSIPFDKITQEAGEFMITFPYGYHAGFNHGFNCAESTNFASLRWINYGKVATQ
;
A
#
# COMPACT_ATOMS: atom_id res chain seq x y z
N MET A 1 -14.09 3.29 17.66
CA MET A 1 -14.45 1.90 17.29
C MET A 1 -13.55 0.95 18.06
N PRO A 2 -13.92 -0.33 18.27
CA PRO A 2 -13.10 -1.19 19.11
C PRO A 2 -11.77 -1.42 18.40
N LYS A 3 -10.67 -0.92 19.01
CA LYS A 3 -9.35 -1.57 18.84
C LYS A 3 -9.58 -3.08 18.98
N ILE A 4 -8.84 -3.93 18.28
CA ILE A 4 -8.86 -5.37 18.55
C ILE A 4 -8.42 -5.53 20.02
N ARG A 5 -9.39 -5.60 20.94
CA ARG A 5 -9.15 -5.51 22.39
C ARG A 5 -8.71 -6.88 22.86
N GLY A 6 -7.58 -6.94 23.56
CA GLY A 6 -7.04 -8.18 24.14
C GLY A 6 -6.14 -8.98 23.20
N VAL A 7 -5.67 -8.37 22.11
CA VAL A 7 -4.66 -8.96 21.22
C VAL A 7 -3.45 -8.03 21.23
N GLU A 8 -2.33 -8.53 21.76
CA GLU A 8 -1.05 -7.80 21.84
C GLU A 8 -0.25 -7.96 20.55
N GLU A 9 -0.27 -9.16 19.93
CA GLU A 9 0.41 -9.43 18.66
C GLU A 9 -0.47 -9.12 17.44
N TRP A 10 0.07 -8.46 16.40
CA TRP A 10 -0.66 -8.10 15.16
C TRP A 10 -1.80 -7.08 15.35
N ASN A 11 -1.73 -6.27 16.39
CA ASN A 11 -2.54 -5.07 16.51
C ASN A 11 -2.04 -4.02 15.51
N ILE A 12 -2.82 -3.74 14.47
CA ILE A 12 -2.43 -2.75 13.44
C ILE A 12 -2.18 -1.35 14.06
N GLY A 13 -2.79 -1.03 15.20
CA GLY A 13 -2.52 0.23 15.91
C GLY A 13 -1.26 0.24 16.78
N HIS A 14 -0.53 -0.88 16.90
CA HIS A 14 0.72 -0.97 17.66
C HIS A 14 1.49 -2.22 17.21
N LEU A 15 2.36 -2.06 16.20
CA LEU A 15 3.06 -3.18 15.54
C LEU A 15 4.47 -3.42 16.09
N ASN A 16 4.88 -2.69 17.14
CA ASN A 16 6.23 -2.72 17.72
C ASN A 16 7.33 -2.52 16.66
N SER A 17 7.11 -1.55 15.78
CA SER A 17 7.98 -1.15 14.67
C SER A 17 8.83 0.08 15.02
N ILE A 18 9.78 0.43 14.14
CA ILE A 18 10.58 1.65 14.29
C ILE A 18 9.69 2.91 14.36
N LEU A 19 8.50 2.89 13.73
CA LEU A 19 7.58 4.03 13.75
C LEU A 19 6.92 4.22 15.11
N ASP A 20 6.72 3.14 15.87
CA ASP A 20 6.17 3.19 17.23
C ASP A 20 7.19 3.82 18.19
N VAL A 21 8.49 3.52 18.03
CA VAL A 21 9.57 4.16 18.80
C VAL A 21 9.61 5.68 18.56
N ILE A 22 9.39 6.13 17.33
CA ILE A 22 9.33 7.57 17.02
C ILE A 22 8.14 8.22 17.75
N GLU A 23 6.99 7.55 17.81
CA GLU A 23 5.83 8.07 18.55
C GLU A 23 6.09 8.10 20.06
N GLU A 24 6.62 7.02 20.61
CA GLU A 24 6.86 6.84 22.05
C GLU A 24 7.98 7.75 22.59
N GLU A 25 9.10 7.86 21.87
CA GLU A 25 10.28 8.62 22.33
C GLU A 25 10.25 10.09 21.89
N CYS A 26 9.72 10.38 20.70
CA CYS A 26 9.73 11.74 20.14
C CYS A 26 8.37 12.44 20.21
N GLY A 27 7.29 11.73 20.58
CA GLY A 27 5.94 12.29 20.69
C GLY A 27 5.31 12.67 19.35
N VAL A 28 5.80 12.12 18.23
CA VAL A 28 5.36 12.47 16.88
C VAL A 28 4.38 11.42 16.36
N SER A 29 3.13 11.83 16.18
CA SER A 29 2.09 11.02 15.53
C SER A 29 1.79 11.58 14.13
N ILE A 30 1.93 10.75 13.11
CA ILE A 30 1.70 11.09 11.70
C ILE A 30 0.49 10.30 11.22
N GLN A 31 -0.59 11.01 10.91
CA GLN A 31 -1.85 10.39 10.50
C GLN A 31 -1.67 9.47 9.29
N GLY A 32 -2.12 8.21 9.42
CA GLY A 32 -2.01 7.20 8.37
C GLY A 32 -0.66 6.49 8.25
N VAL A 33 0.38 7.00 8.90
CA VAL A 33 1.72 6.42 8.85
C VAL A 33 1.97 5.57 10.10
N ASN A 34 1.75 6.13 11.30
CA ASN A 34 1.79 5.37 12.56
C ASN A 34 0.42 5.33 13.27
N THR A 35 -0.63 5.81 12.62
CA THR A 35 -2.01 5.63 13.10
C THR A 35 -2.87 4.94 12.03
N PRO A 36 -3.70 3.96 12.39
CA PRO A 36 -4.47 3.21 11.41
C PRO A 36 -5.53 4.04 10.67
N TYR A 37 -5.68 3.77 9.37
CA TYR A 37 -6.81 4.23 8.56
C TYR A 37 -7.82 3.11 8.30
N LEU A 38 -9.10 3.46 8.33
CA LEU A 38 -10.20 2.58 7.95
C LEU A 38 -10.66 2.87 6.53
N TYR A 39 -10.91 1.80 5.78
CA TYR A 39 -11.39 1.83 4.41
C TYR A 39 -12.67 1.02 4.29
N PHE A 40 -13.78 1.71 4.03
CA PHE A 40 -15.04 1.07 3.68
C PHE A 40 -15.13 0.87 2.17
N GLY A 41 -15.24 -0.38 1.74
CA GLY A 41 -15.36 -0.75 0.33
C GLY A 41 -16.81 -0.87 -0.13
N MET A 42 -17.01 -0.75 -1.44
CA MET A 42 -18.22 -1.18 -2.16
C MET A 42 -17.79 -1.84 -3.47
N TRP A 43 -18.72 -2.46 -4.18
CA TRP A 43 -18.41 -3.07 -5.48
C TRP A 43 -17.71 -2.08 -6.40
N LYS A 44 -16.55 -2.49 -6.94
CA LYS A 44 -15.67 -1.72 -7.83
C LYS A 44 -14.96 -0.51 -7.22
N THR A 45 -15.11 -0.20 -5.93
CA THR A 45 -14.25 0.84 -5.35
C THR A 45 -12.81 0.36 -5.41
N SER A 46 -11.92 1.21 -5.91
CA SER A 46 -10.56 0.84 -6.31
C SER A 46 -9.52 1.73 -5.68
N PHE A 47 -8.35 1.17 -5.42
CA PHE A 47 -7.12 1.90 -5.13
C PHE A 47 -6.18 1.70 -6.31
N THR A 48 -5.63 2.79 -6.81
CA THR A 48 -4.82 2.78 -8.03
C THR A 48 -3.36 2.46 -7.72
N TRP A 49 -2.50 2.37 -8.73
CA TRP A 49 -1.10 1.99 -8.53
C TRP A 49 -0.38 3.02 -7.68
N HIS A 50 0.25 2.59 -6.59
CA HIS A 50 1.11 3.44 -5.75
C HIS A 50 2.09 2.60 -4.93
N THR A 51 3.02 3.30 -4.29
CA THR A 51 3.86 2.80 -3.19
C THR A 51 3.53 3.61 -1.95
N GLU A 52 3.92 3.10 -0.78
CA GLU A 52 3.80 3.84 0.47
C GLU A 52 4.80 5.01 0.54
N ASP A 53 4.46 6.01 1.36
CA ASP A 53 5.35 7.14 1.62
C ASP A 53 6.66 6.64 2.24
N MET A 54 7.77 7.27 1.85
CA MET A 54 9.12 6.85 2.26
C MET A 54 9.45 5.37 1.99
N ASP A 55 8.75 4.77 1.03
CA ASP A 55 8.86 3.36 0.66
C ASP A 55 8.71 2.43 1.89
N LEU A 56 7.82 2.78 2.83
CA LEU A 56 7.52 1.97 4.01
C LEU A 56 6.87 0.63 3.65
N TYR A 57 6.83 -0.27 4.63
CA TYR A 57 5.90 -1.40 4.54
C TYR A 57 4.47 -0.89 4.77
N SER A 58 3.47 -1.56 4.19
CA SER A 58 2.08 -1.45 4.67
C SER A 58 1.58 -2.80 5.15
N ILE A 59 0.63 -2.75 6.08
CA ILE A 59 -0.19 -3.90 6.47
C ILE A 59 -1.66 -3.51 6.39
N ASN A 60 -2.46 -4.38 5.78
CA ASN A 60 -3.90 -4.20 5.63
C ASN A 60 -4.63 -5.44 6.14
N TYR A 61 -5.54 -5.26 7.10
CA TYR A 61 -6.41 -6.33 7.61
C TYR A 61 -7.83 -6.11 7.13
N LEU A 62 -8.45 -7.15 6.54
CA LEU A 62 -9.85 -7.10 6.12
C LEU A 62 -10.74 -7.60 7.26
N HIS A 63 -11.35 -6.68 8.01
CA HIS A 63 -12.16 -7.02 9.19
C HIS A 63 -13.36 -7.91 8.87
N PHE A 64 -14.13 -7.54 7.84
CA PHE A 64 -15.34 -8.26 7.43
C PHE A 64 -15.78 -7.86 6.02
N GLY A 65 -16.73 -8.63 5.47
CA GLY A 65 -17.44 -8.32 4.24
C GLY A 65 -16.87 -9.06 3.02
N GLU A 66 -17.16 -8.52 1.84
CA GLU A 66 -16.76 -9.12 0.56
C GLU A 66 -15.24 -9.00 0.30
N PRO A 67 -14.65 -9.90 -0.51
CA PRO A 67 -13.21 -9.96 -0.71
C PRO A 67 -12.63 -8.69 -1.35
N LYS A 68 -11.30 -8.54 -1.27
CA LYS A 68 -10.52 -7.49 -1.96
C LYS A 68 -9.51 -8.11 -2.92
N SER A 69 -9.51 -7.70 -4.18
CA SER A 69 -8.47 -8.12 -5.13
C SER A 69 -7.31 -7.14 -5.15
N TRP A 70 -6.11 -7.68 -5.07
CA TRP A 70 -4.83 -6.98 -5.14
C TRP A 70 -4.05 -7.40 -6.38
N TYR A 71 -3.34 -6.44 -6.94
CA TYR A 71 -2.29 -6.63 -7.92
C TYR A 71 -1.03 -5.99 -7.36
N ALA A 72 0.07 -6.73 -7.34
CA ALA A 72 1.34 -6.28 -6.79
C ALA A 72 2.46 -6.49 -7.80
N ILE A 73 3.34 -5.50 -7.93
CA ILE A 73 4.54 -5.57 -8.76
C ILE A 73 5.75 -5.66 -7.83
N PRO A 74 6.62 -6.67 -8.02
CA PRO A 74 7.85 -6.78 -7.25
C PRO A 74 8.72 -5.50 -7.36
N PRO A 75 9.37 -5.04 -6.28
CA PRO A 75 10.13 -3.79 -6.26
C PRO A 75 11.17 -3.65 -7.38
N GLU A 76 11.83 -4.75 -7.77
CA GLU A 76 12.80 -4.80 -8.88
C GLU A 76 12.20 -4.41 -10.25
N HIS A 77 10.88 -4.41 -10.37
CA HIS A 77 10.14 -4.05 -11.57
C HIS A 77 9.39 -2.72 -11.46
N GLY A 78 9.43 -2.04 -10.30
CA GLY A 78 8.76 -0.74 -10.08
C GLY A 78 9.16 0.32 -11.11
N LYS A 79 10.46 0.51 -11.37
CA LYS A 79 10.96 1.44 -12.40
C LYS A 79 10.49 1.11 -13.81
N ARG A 80 10.18 -0.14 -14.11
CA ARG A 80 9.63 -0.55 -15.42
C ARG A 80 8.16 -0.11 -15.53
N LEU A 81 7.40 -0.20 -14.44
CA LEU A 81 6.04 0.33 -14.36
C LEU A 81 6.04 1.86 -14.52
N GLU A 82 6.90 2.57 -13.80
CA GLU A 82 7.03 4.03 -13.90
C GLU A 82 7.29 4.47 -15.35
N ARG A 83 8.28 3.87 -16.01
CA ARG A 83 8.58 4.16 -17.43
C ARG A 83 7.41 3.87 -18.36
N LEU A 84 6.70 2.77 -18.14
CA LEU A 84 5.51 2.44 -18.92
C LEU A 84 4.43 3.51 -18.73
N ALA A 85 4.19 3.92 -17.48
CA ALA A 85 3.20 4.92 -17.14
C ALA A 85 3.55 6.30 -17.74
N THR A 86 4.81 6.72 -17.71
CA THR A 86 5.27 7.95 -18.37
C THR A 86 4.92 7.95 -19.86
N GLY A 87 5.02 6.79 -20.54
CA GLY A 87 4.64 6.66 -21.95
C GLY A 87 3.13 6.80 -22.20
N PHE A 88 2.28 6.37 -21.27
CA PHE A 88 0.81 6.47 -21.38
C PHE A 88 0.25 7.80 -20.86
N PHE A 89 0.91 8.42 -19.89
CA PHE A 89 0.43 9.60 -19.18
C PHE A 89 1.48 10.73 -19.21
N PRO A 90 1.90 11.21 -20.39
CA PRO A 90 2.98 12.20 -20.51
C PRO A 90 2.66 13.51 -19.80
N ASN A 91 1.39 13.95 -19.83
CA ASN A 91 0.97 15.16 -19.11
C ASN A 91 1.06 15.00 -17.59
N GLY A 92 0.78 13.80 -17.07
CA GLY A 92 0.93 13.49 -15.65
C GLY A 92 2.39 13.60 -15.22
N PHE A 93 3.28 12.99 -16.01
CA PHE A 93 4.72 13.05 -15.79
C PHE A 93 5.30 14.47 -15.89
N GLN A 94 4.85 15.27 -16.87
CA GLN A 94 5.28 16.67 -17.02
C GLN A 94 4.92 17.52 -15.80
N ASN A 95 3.78 17.25 -15.16
CA ASN A 95 3.37 17.95 -13.95
C ASN A 95 4.13 17.46 -12.72
N CYS A 96 4.44 16.16 -12.64
CA CYS A 96 5.21 15.57 -11.56
C CYS A 96 5.82 14.23 -11.99
N GLU A 97 7.13 14.07 -11.81
CA GLU A 97 7.82 12.82 -12.16
C GLU A 97 7.31 11.63 -11.30
N ALA A 98 6.86 11.90 -10.07
CA ALA A 98 6.32 10.92 -9.13
C ALA A 98 4.79 10.70 -9.26
N PHE A 99 4.14 11.15 -10.34
CA PHE A 99 2.67 11.17 -10.45
C PHE A 99 1.95 9.84 -10.18
N LEU A 100 2.60 8.70 -10.42
CA LEU A 100 2.04 7.39 -10.08
C LEU A 100 1.78 7.27 -8.57
N ARG A 101 2.65 7.82 -7.72
CA ARG A 101 2.50 7.78 -6.26
C ARG A 101 1.29 8.59 -5.77
N HIS A 102 0.72 9.46 -6.61
CA HIS A 102 -0.42 10.31 -6.24
C HIS A 102 -1.78 9.58 -6.23
N LYS A 103 -1.81 8.25 -6.43
CA LYS A 103 -3.02 7.43 -6.34
C LYS A 103 -4.14 7.82 -7.32
N MET A 104 -3.78 8.34 -8.49
CA MET A 104 -4.75 8.74 -9.54
C MET A 104 -4.73 7.88 -10.81
N THR A 105 -3.78 6.96 -10.96
CA THR A 105 -3.51 6.31 -12.26
C THR A 105 -3.67 4.80 -12.20
N LEU A 106 -4.56 4.26 -13.03
CA LEU A 106 -4.77 2.82 -13.16
C LEU A 106 -4.28 2.31 -14.51
N ILE A 107 -3.42 1.29 -14.48
CA ILE A 107 -2.97 0.53 -15.66
C ILE A 107 -3.52 -0.89 -15.51
N SER A 108 -4.25 -1.37 -16.50
CA SER A 108 -4.89 -2.68 -16.41
C SER A 108 -3.88 -3.83 -16.44
N PRO A 109 -4.16 -4.96 -15.76
CA PRO A 109 -3.33 -6.16 -15.83
C PRO A 109 -3.07 -6.64 -17.27
N SER A 110 -4.03 -6.49 -18.18
CA SER A 110 -3.87 -6.85 -19.60
C SER A 110 -2.80 -5.99 -20.30
N VAL A 111 -2.72 -4.71 -19.96
CA VAL A 111 -1.65 -3.82 -20.46
C VAL A 111 -0.30 -4.24 -19.85
N LEU A 112 -0.25 -4.52 -18.55
CA LEU A 112 0.99 -5.00 -17.91
C LEU A 112 1.53 -6.27 -18.58
N LYS A 113 0.65 -7.26 -18.85
CA LYS A 113 1.00 -8.48 -19.61
C LYS A 113 1.53 -8.16 -21.00
N LYS A 114 0.86 -7.27 -21.75
CA LYS A 114 1.28 -6.87 -23.10
C LYS A 114 2.70 -6.29 -23.14
N TYR A 115 3.08 -5.54 -22.10
CA TYR A 115 4.42 -4.94 -21.97
C TYR A 115 5.39 -5.78 -21.12
N SER A 116 5.03 -7.03 -20.82
CA SER A 116 5.87 -7.98 -20.06
C SER A 116 6.30 -7.44 -18.69
N ILE A 117 5.43 -6.67 -18.02
CA ILE A 117 5.62 -6.28 -16.62
C ILE A 117 5.03 -7.39 -15.75
N PRO A 118 5.85 -8.11 -14.97
CA PRO A 118 5.35 -9.15 -14.08
C PRO A 118 4.59 -8.53 -12.91
N PHE A 119 3.52 -9.19 -12.50
CA PHE A 119 2.73 -8.84 -11.33
C PHE A 119 2.08 -10.10 -10.77
N ASP A 120 1.83 -10.09 -9.47
CA ASP A 120 1.04 -11.09 -8.79
C ASP A 120 -0.39 -10.60 -8.58
N LYS A 121 -1.33 -11.54 -8.56
CA LYS A 121 -2.74 -11.28 -8.24
C LYS A 121 -3.09 -12.06 -6.99
N ILE A 122 -3.63 -11.36 -5.99
CA ILE A 122 -4.05 -11.94 -4.72
C ILE A 122 -5.51 -11.57 -4.47
N THR A 123 -6.29 -12.50 -3.94
CA THR A 123 -7.61 -12.21 -3.37
C THR A 123 -7.46 -12.30 -1.86
N GLN A 124 -7.74 -11.20 -1.17
CA GLN A 124 -7.74 -11.11 0.28
C GLN A 124 -9.17 -11.34 0.77
N GLU A 125 -9.33 -12.35 1.60
CA GLU A 125 -10.57 -12.73 2.26
C GLU A 125 -10.70 -12.07 3.65
N ALA A 126 -11.91 -12.06 4.19
CA ALA A 126 -12.15 -11.51 5.54
C ALA A 126 -11.35 -12.29 6.60
N GLY A 127 -10.69 -11.56 7.50
CA GLY A 127 -9.79 -12.11 8.51
C GLY A 127 -8.33 -12.25 8.05
N GLU A 128 -8.02 -11.89 6.80
CA GLU A 128 -6.66 -11.99 6.27
C GLU A 128 -5.90 -10.67 6.29
N PHE A 129 -4.57 -10.79 6.49
CA PHE A 129 -3.62 -9.70 6.32
C PHE A 129 -3.03 -9.70 4.91
N MET A 130 -2.90 -8.50 4.34
CA MET A 130 -2.06 -8.22 3.18
C MET A 130 -0.90 -7.33 3.63
N ILE A 131 0.33 -7.72 3.30
CA ILE A 131 1.54 -6.96 3.61
C ILE A 131 2.18 -6.52 2.29
N THR A 132 2.44 -5.22 2.14
CA THR A 132 3.21 -4.71 1.00
C THR A 132 4.63 -4.37 1.44
N PHE A 133 5.59 -4.78 0.63
CA PHE A 133 7.02 -4.55 0.89
C PHE A 133 7.45 -3.15 0.42
N PRO A 134 8.58 -2.63 0.94
CA PRO A 134 9.18 -1.38 0.50
C PRO A 134 9.29 -1.28 -1.02
N TYR A 135 8.84 -0.15 -1.57
CA TYR A 135 8.84 0.13 -3.01
C TYR A 135 8.01 -0.89 -3.84
N GLY A 136 7.15 -1.67 -3.20
CA GLY A 136 6.23 -2.60 -3.86
C GLY A 136 5.00 -1.88 -4.38
N TYR A 137 4.94 -1.65 -5.70
CA TYR A 137 3.78 -1.06 -6.34
C TYR A 137 2.57 -1.98 -6.21
N HIS A 138 1.42 -1.42 -5.82
CA HIS A 138 0.20 -2.19 -5.68
C HIS A 138 -1.04 -1.39 -6.09
N ALA A 139 -2.07 -2.11 -6.55
CA ALA A 139 -3.37 -1.59 -6.94
C ALA A 139 -4.44 -2.66 -6.71
N GLY A 140 -5.71 -2.29 -6.74
CA GLY A 140 -6.77 -3.26 -6.53
C GLY A 140 -8.16 -2.68 -6.40
N PHE A 141 -9.11 -3.54 -6.07
CA PHE A 141 -10.52 -3.17 -5.94
C PHE A 141 -11.28 -4.11 -4.99
N ASN A 142 -12.44 -3.66 -4.53
CA ASN A 142 -13.32 -4.40 -3.64
C ASN A 142 -14.43 -5.13 -4.42
N HIS A 143 -14.73 -6.37 -4.00
CA HIS A 143 -15.78 -7.20 -4.60
C HIS A 143 -17.19 -6.90 -4.09
N GLY A 144 -17.31 -6.06 -3.06
CA GLY A 144 -18.58 -5.61 -2.53
C GLY A 144 -18.37 -4.78 -1.27
N PHE A 145 -19.37 -4.78 -0.39
CA PHE A 145 -19.28 -4.05 0.87
C PHE A 145 -18.31 -4.75 1.83
N ASN A 146 -17.32 -4.02 2.32
CA ASN A 146 -16.34 -4.52 3.29
C ASN A 146 -15.75 -3.40 4.14
N CYS A 147 -14.99 -3.78 5.18
CA CYS A 147 -14.24 -2.85 6.02
C CYS A 147 -12.82 -3.38 6.21
N ALA A 148 -11.83 -2.58 5.83
CA ALA A 148 -10.41 -2.89 6.03
C ALA A 148 -9.75 -1.81 6.88
N GLU A 149 -8.70 -2.20 7.61
CA GLU A 149 -7.85 -1.31 8.38
C GLU A 149 -6.41 -1.45 7.90
N SER A 150 -5.69 -0.35 7.74
CA SER A 150 -4.26 -0.40 7.42
C SER A 150 -3.45 0.69 8.08
N THR A 151 -2.16 0.40 8.26
CA THR A 151 -1.12 1.34 8.70
C THR A 151 0.18 1.06 7.95
N ASN A 152 1.15 1.95 8.08
CA ASN A 152 2.53 1.67 7.71
C ASN A 152 3.34 1.17 8.90
N PHE A 153 4.43 0.46 8.60
CA PHE A 153 5.41 0.06 9.61
C PHE A 153 6.82 0.02 9.01
N ALA A 154 7.82 0.09 9.88
CA ALA A 154 9.22 0.01 9.49
C ALA A 154 9.96 -1.05 10.31
N SER A 155 10.48 -2.06 9.61
CA SER A 155 11.45 -3.01 10.18
C SER A 155 12.88 -2.51 10.01
N LEU A 156 13.86 -3.09 10.71
CA LEU A 156 15.28 -2.73 10.54
C LEU A 156 15.75 -2.80 9.08
N ARG A 157 15.20 -3.73 8.29
CA ARG A 157 15.49 -3.86 6.86
C ARG A 157 15.04 -2.64 6.04
N TRP A 158 13.98 -1.95 6.47
CA TRP A 158 13.50 -0.74 5.78
C TRP A 158 14.53 0.39 5.79
N ILE A 159 15.40 0.49 6.80
CA ILE A 159 16.35 1.62 6.93
C ILE A 159 17.15 1.87 5.65
N ASN A 160 17.56 0.81 4.94
CA ASN A 160 18.30 0.94 3.68
C ASN A 160 17.43 1.47 2.53
N TYR A 161 16.13 1.17 2.52
CA TYR A 161 15.16 1.71 1.57
C TYR A 161 14.83 3.17 1.92
N GLY A 162 14.51 3.46 3.19
CA GLY A 162 14.16 4.81 3.65
C GLY A 162 15.26 5.85 3.43
N LYS A 163 16.54 5.46 3.51
CA LYS A 163 17.69 6.35 3.22
C LYS A 163 17.76 6.83 1.77
N VAL A 164 17.20 6.06 0.83
CA VAL A 164 17.25 6.37 -0.61
C VAL A 164 15.88 6.71 -1.18
N ALA A 165 14.82 6.67 -0.36
CA ALA A 165 13.48 7.05 -0.75
C ALA A 165 13.44 8.55 -1.07
N THR A 166 12.81 8.88 -2.20
CA THR A 166 12.62 10.26 -2.66
C THR A 166 11.13 10.57 -2.73
N GLN A 167 10.72 11.73 -2.23
CA GLN A 167 9.37 12.28 -2.42
C GLN A 167 9.27 13.05 -3.72
#